data_AF-A0A960MZF3-F1
#
_entry.id   AF-A0A960MZF3-F1
#
_cell.length_a   1.000
_cell.length_b   1.000
_cell.length_c   1.000
_cell.angle_alpha   90.00
_cell.angle_beta   90.00
_cell.angle_gamma   90.00
#
_symmetry.space_group_name_H-M   'P 1'
#
loop_
_entity.id
_entity.type
_entity.pdbx_description
1 polymer ?
#
loop_
_entity_poly.entity_id
_entity_poly.type
_entity_poly.pdbx_seq_one_letter_code
_entity_poly.pdbx_strand_id
1 'polypeptide(L)'
;MTARLTHVTLADNTATRGAGFYTSKTSSSSMTIDLASTIVGGGCNVDSGVALNSLGYNLSSDSSCGFTTGTDLQNTDPQLAALADNGGPTQTRALQAGSPAINKIPLAGGSCNDTGVTADQRGYARPEPSGTLCDIGAYEAAAQPPADAGLTIVKETIGGGGVFTFTSTSLTPSPFALIAGQSGT
;
A
#
# COMPACT_ATOMS: atom_id res chain seq x y z
N MET A 1 -3.75 6.71 -25.39
CA MET A 1 -4.41 6.39 -24.11
C MET A 1 -3.31 6.15 -23.09
N THR A 2 -3.45 6.71 -21.90
CA THR A 2 -2.46 6.56 -20.83
C THR A 2 -3.09 5.84 -19.64
N ALA A 3 -2.46 4.77 -19.18
CA ALA A 3 -2.73 4.18 -17.88
C ALA A 3 -1.64 4.60 -16.89
N ARG A 4 -1.97 4.73 -15.61
CA ARG A 4 -1.00 5.09 -14.57
C ARG A 4 -1.11 4.16 -13.37
N LEU A 5 0.03 3.64 -12.92
CA LEU A 5 0.16 2.91 -11.66
C LEU A 5 0.92 3.80 -10.68
N THR A 6 0.35 3.98 -9.48
CA THR A 6 0.92 4.85 -8.46
C THR A 6 0.87 4.15 -7.11
N HIS A 7 2.02 4.00 -6.44
CA HIS A 7 2.12 3.30 -5.15
C HIS A 7 1.56 1.87 -5.20
N VAL A 8 1.92 1.10 -6.22
CA VAL A 8 1.48 -0.28 -6.42
C VAL A 8 2.64 -1.26 -6.17
N THR A 9 2.33 -2.48 -5.74
CA THR A 9 3.28 -3.59 -5.71
C THR A 9 2.80 -4.70 -6.65
N LEU A 10 3.55 -4.97 -7.71
CA LEU A 10 3.37 -6.11 -8.61
C LEU A 10 4.49 -7.11 -8.33
N ALA A 11 4.24 -8.21 -7.64
CA ALA A 11 5.31 -9.15 -7.26
C ALA A 11 4.80 -10.58 -7.08
N ASP A 12 5.71 -11.54 -7.35
CA ASP A 12 5.50 -12.99 -7.33
C ASP A 12 4.30 -13.47 -8.17
N ASN A 13 3.92 -12.74 -9.23
CA ASN A 13 3.06 -13.37 -10.22
C ASN A 13 3.91 -14.39 -10.99
N THR A 14 3.29 -15.50 -11.37
CA THR A 14 3.95 -16.54 -12.16
C THR A 14 3.28 -16.57 -13.54
N ALA A 15 4.09 -16.35 -14.57
CA ALA A 15 3.63 -16.37 -15.95
C ALA A 15 4.78 -16.76 -16.88
N THR A 16 4.45 -17.34 -18.03
CA THR A 16 5.45 -17.68 -19.07
C THR A 16 6.09 -16.43 -19.70
N ARG A 17 5.41 -15.28 -19.66
CA ARG A 17 5.92 -13.97 -20.11
C ARG A 17 5.45 -12.88 -19.12
N GLY A 18 6.37 -12.02 -18.68
CA GLY A 18 6.06 -10.84 -17.85
C GLY A 18 5.47 -11.19 -16.47
N ALA A 19 6.24 -11.90 -15.65
CA ALA A 19 5.88 -12.29 -14.29
C ALA A 19 5.65 -11.07 -13.36
N GLY A 20 6.34 -9.95 -13.57
CA GLY A 20 6.03 -8.70 -12.88
C GLY A 20 4.98 -7.89 -13.63
N PHE A 21 5.35 -7.44 -14.84
CA PHE A 21 4.55 -6.56 -15.67
C PHE A 21 4.58 -6.98 -17.13
N TYR A 22 3.41 -7.18 -17.74
CA TYR A 22 3.27 -7.56 -19.14
C TYR A 22 2.35 -6.58 -19.87
N THR A 23 2.76 -6.15 -21.07
CA THR A 23 1.88 -5.38 -21.96
C THR A 23 1.69 -6.15 -23.26
N SER A 24 0.45 -6.24 -23.71
CA SER A 24 0.10 -6.74 -25.04
C SER A 24 -0.78 -5.73 -25.75
N LYS A 25 -0.45 -5.38 -27.00
CA LYS A 25 -1.33 -4.53 -27.81
C LYS A 25 -2.19 -5.38 -28.75
N THR A 26 -3.48 -5.10 -28.78
CA THR A 26 -4.45 -5.70 -29.73
C THR A 26 -4.72 -4.80 -30.94
N SER A 27 -4.13 -3.59 -30.97
CA SER A 27 -4.29 -2.61 -32.04
C SER A 27 -2.98 -1.86 -32.30
N SER A 28 -2.90 -1.18 -33.45
CA SER A 28 -1.72 -0.40 -33.87
C SER A 28 -1.56 0.93 -33.15
N SER A 29 -2.47 1.28 -32.24
CA SER A 29 -2.45 2.55 -31.50
C SER A 29 -1.36 2.55 -30.44
N SER A 30 -0.61 3.65 -30.35
CA SER A 30 0.39 3.84 -29.29
C SER A 30 -0.30 3.88 -27.92
N MET A 31 0.25 3.12 -26.98
CA MET A 31 -0.19 3.08 -25.58
C MET A 31 0.94 3.57 -24.69
N THR A 32 0.58 4.40 -23.71
CA THR A 32 1.52 4.88 -22.70
C THR A 32 1.10 4.32 -21.35
N ILE A 33 2.07 3.85 -20.58
CA ILE A 33 1.87 3.44 -19.20
C ILE A 33 2.90 4.17 -18.34
N ASP A 34 2.40 4.95 -17.39
CA ASP A 34 3.22 5.70 -16.46
C ASP A 34 3.26 4.97 -15.11
N LEU A 35 4.47 4.73 -14.58
CA LEU A 35 4.68 4.18 -13.25
C LEU A 35 5.26 5.26 -12.34
N ALA A 36 4.63 5.46 -11.18
CA ALA A 36 5.13 6.33 -10.12
C ALA A 36 5.20 5.54 -8.82
N SER A 37 6.31 5.62 -8.09
CA SER A 37 6.38 5.08 -6.73
C SER A 37 6.02 3.59 -6.62
N THR A 38 6.29 2.79 -7.66
CA THR A 38 5.75 1.43 -7.83
C THR A 38 6.83 0.36 -7.76
N ILE A 39 6.54 -0.77 -7.11
CA ILE A 39 7.40 -1.96 -7.09
C ILE A 39 6.97 -2.91 -8.22
N VAL A 40 7.94 -3.37 -9.01
CA VAL A 40 7.80 -4.46 -9.99
C VAL A 40 8.80 -5.57 -9.67
N GLY A 41 8.31 -6.61 -8.99
CA GLY A 41 9.02 -7.87 -8.77
C GLY A 41 8.77 -8.85 -9.92
N GLY A 42 9.84 -9.44 -10.45
CA GLY A 42 9.78 -10.37 -11.57
C GLY A 42 9.88 -9.72 -12.96
N GLY A 43 10.24 -8.44 -13.00
CA GLY A 43 10.58 -7.72 -14.23
C GLY A 43 9.41 -7.30 -15.12
N CYS A 44 9.74 -6.51 -16.13
CA CYS A 44 8.85 -6.04 -17.17
C CYS A 44 9.09 -6.73 -18.51
N ASN A 45 8.01 -7.02 -19.20
CA ASN A 45 8.02 -7.45 -20.60
C ASN A 45 7.06 -6.53 -21.37
N VAL A 46 7.64 -5.54 -22.04
CA VAL A 46 6.89 -4.47 -22.71
C VAL A 46 6.90 -4.70 -24.21
N ASP A 47 5.72 -4.84 -24.80
CA ASP A 47 5.56 -5.01 -26.25
C ASP A 47 6.04 -3.77 -27.03
N SER A 48 6.50 -3.98 -28.26
CA SER A 48 6.96 -2.89 -29.12
C SER A 48 5.87 -1.86 -29.36
N GLY A 49 6.20 -0.57 -29.24
CA GLY A 49 5.24 0.53 -29.40
C GLY A 49 4.35 0.79 -28.18
N VAL A 50 4.61 0.14 -27.05
CA VAL A 50 4.13 0.60 -25.73
C VAL A 50 5.25 1.41 -25.07
N ALA A 51 4.95 2.64 -24.66
CA ALA A 51 5.85 3.45 -23.87
C ALA A 51 5.62 3.18 -22.38
N LEU A 52 6.61 2.60 -21.70
CA LEU A 52 6.63 2.47 -20.25
C LEU A 52 7.46 3.62 -19.67
N ASN A 53 6.81 4.62 -19.10
CA ASN A 53 7.49 5.78 -18.54
C ASN A 53 7.60 5.66 -17.03
N SER A 54 8.76 6.07 -16.52
CA SER A 54 8.94 6.30 -15.09
C SER A 54 8.62 7.76 -14.74
N LEU A 55 7.77 7.95 -13.74
CA LEU A 55 7.55 9.22 -13.04
C LEU A 55 8.33 9.27 -11.70
N GLY A 56 9.35 8.42 -11.58
CA GLY A 56 10.28 8.38 -10.46
C GLY A 56 9.83 7.46 -9.31
N TYR A 57 10.83 7.14 -8.48
CA TYR A 57 10.70 6.33 -7.27
C TYR A 57 10.13 4.93 -7.53
N ASN A 58 10.35 4.36 -8.71
CA ASN A 58 9.99 2.98 -8.99
C ASN A 58 11.11 2.03 -8.55
N LEU A 59 10.76 0.81 -8.16
CA LEU A 59 11.72 -0.22 -7.81
C LEU A 59 11.44 -1.47 -8.65
N SER A 60 12.42 -1.92 -9.42
CA SER A 60 12.39 -3.18 -10.16
C SER A 60 13.41 -4.15 -9.61
N SER A 61 13.00 -5.41 -9.44
CA SER A 61 13.90 -6.50 -9.02
C SER A 61 14.97 -6.83 -10.06
N ASP A 62 14.78 -6.41 -11.32
CA ASP A 62 15.74 -6.57 -12.41
C ASP A 62 15.87 -5.27 -13.24
N SER A 63 16.48 -5.33 -14.42
CA SER A 63 16.73 -4.20 -15.32
C SER A 63 15.73 -4.08 -16.48
N SER A 64 14.79 -5.02 -16.59
CA SER A 64 13.95 -5.18 -17.79
C SER A 64 12.89 -4.09 -17.94
N CYS A 65 12.57 -3.35 -16.88
CA CYS A 65 11.63 -2.22 -16.92
C CYS A 65 12.21 -0.97 -17.57
N GLY A 66 13.52 -0.89 -17.77
CA GLY A 66 14.13 0.23 -18.51
C GLY A 66 13.93 1.61 -17.88
N PHE A 67 13.59 1.69 -16.60
CA PHE A 67 13.53 2.93 -15.84
C PHE A 67 14.89 3.66 -15.87
N THR A 68 14.84 4.96 -16.16
CA THR A 68 16.02 5.82 -16.32
C THR A 68 16.03 7.01 -15.37
N THR A 69 14.99 7.21 -14.55
CA THR A 69 14.95 8.33 -13.61
C THR A 69 15.92 8.04 -12.47
N GLY A 70 16.71 9.03 -12.05
CA GLY A 70 17.72 8.83 -11.00
C GLY A 70 17.17 8.47 -9.61
N THR A 71 15.85 8.58 -9.41
CA THR A 71 15.16 8.15 -8.20
C THR A 71 14.65 6.71 -8.27
N ASP A 72 14.74 6.07 -9.43
CA ASP A 72 14.36 4.67 -9.60
C ASP A 72 15.47 3.74 -9.10
N LEU A 73 15.07 2.58 -8.61
CA LEU A 73 15.93 1.49 -8.19
C LEU A 73 15.72 0.31 -9.16
N GLN A 74 16.79 -0.14 -9.79
CA GLN A 74 16.77 -1.23 -10.78
C GLN A 74 17.72 -2.34 -10.32
N ASN A 75 17.45 -3.58 -10.71
CA ASN A 75 18.18 -4.76 -10.22
C ASN A 75 18.28 -4.80 -8.69
N THR A 76 17.21 -4.41 -8.01
CA THR A 76 17.20 -4.25 -6.55
C THR A 76 16.09 -5.10 -5.96
N ASP A 77 16.44 -6.06 -5.09
CA ASP A 77 15.43 -6.86 -4.39
C ASP A 77 14.57 -5.96 -3.48
N PRO A 78 13.23 -5.91 -3.66
CA PRO A 78 12.36 -5.13 -2.81
C PRO A 78 12.24 -5.67 -1.37
N GLN A 79 12.72 -6.89 -1.09
CA GLN A 79 12.64 -7.53 0.22
C GLN A 79 11.20 -7.55 0.76
N LEU A 80 10.30 -8.14 -0.02
CA LEU A 80 8.90 -8.28 0.33
C LEU A 80 8.68 -9.49 1.23
N ALA A 81 7.78 -9.37 2.20
CA ALA A 81 7.20 -10.51 2.89
C ALA A 81 6.21 -11.26 1.98
N ALA A 82 5.83 -12.47 2.40
CA ALA A 82 4.77 -13.22 1.75
C ALA A 82 3.44 -12.44 1.79
N LEU A 83 2.58 -12.71 0.81
CA LEU A 83 1.22 -12.17 0.80
C LEU A 83 0.47 -12.67 2.05
N ALA A 84 0.04 -11.75 2.90
CA ALA A 84 -0.59 -12.05 4.16
C ALA A 84 -1.66 -11.00 4.51
N ASP A 85 -2.50 -11.34 5.49
CA ASP A 85 -3.36 -10.34 6.12
C ASP A 85 -2.51 -9.45 7.04
N ASN A 86 -2.27 -8.21 6.60
CA ASN A 86 -1.55 -7.20 7.38
C ASN A 86 -2.50 -6.07 7.83
N GLY A 87 -3.80 -6.38 7.92
CA GLY A 87 -4.88 -5.41 8.10
C GLY A 87 -5.37 -4.79 6.79
N GLY A 88 -6.48 -4.07 6.87
CA GLY A 88 -7.14 -3.44 5.72
C GLY A 88 -8.10 -4.37 4.96
N PRO A 89 -8.59 -3.95 3.78
CA PRO A 89 -9.63 -4.68 3.04
C PRO A 89 -9.10 -5.86 2.21
N THR A 90 -7.79 -5.96 1.99
CA THR A 90 -7.16 -6.99 1.15
C THR A 90 -5.82 -7.43 1.73
N GLN A 91 -5.39 -8.66 1.45
CA GLN A 91 -4.03 -9.11 1.76
C GLN A 91 -2.99 -8.24 1.04
N THR A 92 -1.84 -8.01 1.67
CA THR A 92 -0.77 -7.16 1.15
C THR A 92 0.60 -7.84 1.30
N ARG A 93 1.61 -7.32 0.60
CA ARG A 93 3.01 -7.72 0.76
C ARG A 93 3.74 -6.67 1.58
N ALA A 94 3.98 -6.96 2.85
CA ALA A 94 4.70 -6.06 3.74
C ALA A 94 6.17 -5.90 3.31
N LEU A 95 6.76 -4.74 3.60
CA LEU A 95 8.20 -4.53 3.43
C LEU A 95 8.93 -5.15 4.62
N GLN A 96 9.96 -5.96 4.36
CA GLN A 96 10.82 -6.48 5.42
C GLN A 96 11.71 -5.37 6.00
N ALA A 97 12.18 -5.56 7.23
CA ALA A 97 13.13 -4.64 7.86
C ALA A 97 14.41 -4.53 7.01
N GLY A 98 14.80 -3.31 6.67
CA GLY A 98 15.95 -3.04 5.79
C GLY A 98 15.63 -2.99 4.29
N SER A 99 14.36 -3.16 3.90
CA SER A 99 13.94 -3.09 2.50
C SER A 99 14.43 -1.80 1.82
N PRO A 100 15.00 -1.89 0.60
CA PRO A 100 15.39 -0.72 -0.19
C PRO A 100 14.22 0.19 -0.58
N ALA A 101 12.97 -0.29 -0.47
CA ALA A 101 11.78 0.50 -0.73
C ALA A 101 11.45 1.50 0.40
N ILE A 102 12.03 1.31 1.59
CA ILE A 102 11.70 2.10 2.77
C ILE A 102 12.32 3.51 2.72
N ASN A 103 11.53 4.52 3.10
CA ASN A 103 11.90 5.92 3.26
C ASN A 103 12.62 6.50 2.03
N LYS A 104 11.98 6.42 0.86
CA LYS A 104 12.58 6.91 -0.41
C LYS A 104 11.89 8.12 -0.99
N ILE A 105 10.61 8.31 -0.67
CA ILE A 105 9.78 9.23 -1.41
C ILE A 105 9.56 10.50 -0.57
N PRO A 106 10.08 11.65 -0.98
CA PRO A 106 9.78 12.91 -0.31
C PRO A 106 8.32 13.32 -0.53
N LEU A 107 7.80 14.06 0.44
CA LEU A 107 6.55 14.79 0.27
C LEU A 107 6.75 15.93 -0.73
N ALA A 108 5.87 15.97 -1.74
CA ALA A 108 5.77 17.05 -2.71
C ALA A 108 4.28 17.34 -2.96
N GLY A 109 3.89 18.61 -3.04
CA GLY A 109 2.48 18.98 -3.24
C GLY A 109 1.52 18.48 -2.14
N GLY A 110 2.03 18.16 -0.94
CA GLY A 110 1.22 17.63 0.17
C GLY A 110 0.95 16.13 0.13
N SER A 111 1.58 15.38 -0.78
CA SER A 111 1.49 13.90 -0.85
C SER A 111 2.83 13.27 -1.25
N CYS A 112 2.93 11.95 -1.18
CA CYS A 112 4.12 11.23 -1.62
C CYS A 112 4.30 11.42 -3.14
N ASN A 113 5.42 12.02 -3.58
CA ASN A 113 5.74 12.27 -4.99
C ASN A 113 4.66 13.08 -5.77
N ASP A 114 3.92 13.98 -5.11
CA ASP A 114 2.85 14.79 -5.71
C ASP A 114 1.82 13.95 -6.51
N THR A 115 1.43 12.81 -5.92
CA THR A 115 0.53 11.85 -6.57
C THR A 115 -0.92 11.96 -6.11
N GLY A 116 -1.17 12.71 -5.02
CA GLY A 116 -2.46 12.75 -4.32
C GLY A 116 -2.73 11.52 -3.46
N VAL A 117 -1.85 10.51 -3.44
CA VAL A 117 -1.99 9.33 -2.60
C VAL A 117 -1.47 9.64 -1.20
N THR A 118 -2.35 9.53 -0.20
CA THR A 118 -2.06 9.85 1.22
C THR A 118 -2.23 8.65 2.16
N ALA A 119 -2.65 7.51 1.63
CA ALA A 119 -2.80 6.28 2.38
C ALA A 119 -2.27 5.08 1.58
N ASP A 120 -1.83 4.04 2.28
CA ASP A 120 -1.45 2.77 1.68
C ASP A 120 -2.67 1.87 1.39
N GLN A 121 -2.44 0.69 0.83
CA GLN A 121 -3.52 -0.23 0.44
C GLN A 121 -4.41 -0.67 1.63
N ARG A 122 -3.88 -0.60 2.86
CA ARG A 122 -4.62 -0.93 4.08
C ARG A 122 -5.50 0.21 4.55
N GLY A 123 -5.32 1.40 3.98
CA GLY A 123 -5.94 2.66 4.41
C GLY A 123 -5.14 3.39 5.49
N TYR A 124 -3.88 3.01 5.74
CA TYR A 124 -3.05 3.65 6.76
C TYR A 124 -2.29 4.84 6.17
N ALA A 125 -2.05 5.88 6.97
CA ALA A 125 -1.51 7.15 6.48
C ALA A 125 -0.10 7.02 5.89
N ARG A 126 0.22 7.93 4.95
CA ARG A 126 1.55 8.11 4.38
C ARG A 126 2.01 9.58 4.42
N PRO A 127 3.30 9.85 4.70
CA PRO A 127 4.23 8.94 5.37
C PRO A 127 3.83 8.78 6.84
N GLU A 128 4.21 7.66 7.45
CA GLU A 128 4.02 7.43 8.88
C GLU A 128 5.34 6.99 9.52
N PRO A 129 5.83 7.66 10.60
CA PRO A 129 5.23 8.85 11.22
C PRO A 129 5.25 10.07 10.30
N SER A 130 4.27 10.95 10.45
CA SER A 130 4.19 12.21 9.69
C SER A 130 5.52 13.00 9.73
N GLY A 131 5.85 13.68 8.63
CA GLY A 131 7.10 14.44 8.48
C GLY A 131 8.32 13.60 8.07
N THR A 132 8.15 12.31 7.78
CA THR A 132 9.19 11.45 7.22
C THR A 132 9.04 11.27 5.70
N LEU A 133 9.71 10.27 5.12
CA LEU A 133 9.63 9.93 3.70
C LEU A 133 8.69 8.74 3.53
N CYS A 134 7.97 8.67 2.42
CA CYS A 134 7.12 7.53 2.13
C CYS A 134 7.90 6.35 1.55
N ASP A 135 7.27 5.18 1.59
CA ASP A 135 7.81 3.96 1.03
C ASP A 135 7.33 3.74 -0.41
N ILE A 136 8.20 3.10 -1.21
CA ILE A 136 7.87 2.67 -2.57
C ILE A 136 6.91 1.48 -2.49
N GLY A 137 5.88 1.48 -3.34
CA GLY A 137 4.90 0.39 -3.46
C GLY A 137 3.63 0.60 -2.64
N ALA A 138 2.86 -0.47 -2.48
CA ALA A 138 1.51 -0.45 -1.91
C ALA A 138 1.43 -0.44 -0.38
N TYR A 139 2.56 -0.62 0.31
CA TYR A 139 2.64 -0.78 1.75
C TYR A 139 3.59 0.24 2.38
N GLU A 140 3.16 0.86 3.48
CA GLU A 140 3.98 1.78 4.27
C GLU A 140 4.44 1.08 5.56
N ALA A 141 5.74 0.82 5.69
CA ALA A 141 6.35 -0.06 6.68
C ALA A 141 6.06 0.33 8.12
N ALA A 142 6.16 1.62 8.42
CA ALA A 142 5.92 2.17 9.76
C ALA A 142 4.46 2.57 10.00
N ALA A 143 3.59 2.46 8.98
CA ALA A 143 2.19 2.87 9.13
C ALA A 143 1.41 1.96 10.07
N GLN A 144 0.72 2.61 11.00
CA GLN A 144 -0.16 1.99 11.99
C GLN A 144 -1.63 2.20 11.57
N PRO A 145 -2.56 1.35 12.06
CA PRO A 145 -3.98 1.63 11.92
C PRO A 145 -4.28 3.05 12.41
N PRO A 146 -5.22 3.78 11.78
CA PRO A 146 -5.71 5.02 12.33
C PRO A 146 -6.06 4.80 13.79
N ALA A 147 -5.52 5.62 14.69
CA ALA A 147 -5.90 5.55 16.09
C ALA A 147 -7.43 5.62 16.14
N ASP A 148 -8.06 4.58 16.69
CA ASP A 148 -9.50 4.58 16.88
C ASP A 148 -9.81 5.87 17.64
N ALA A 149 -10.67 6.73 17.08
CA ALA A 149 -11.00 8.01 17.70
C ALA A 149 -11.64 7.68 19.04
N GLY A 150 -10.82 7.65 20.09
CA GLY A 150 -11.03 6.79 21.24
C GLY A 150 -12.47 6.88 21.71
N LEU A 151 -13.16 5.73 21.75
CA LEU A 151 -14.44 5.66 22.43
C LEU A 151 -14.18 6.05 23.88
N THR A 152 -14.42 7.32 24.20
CA THR A 152 -14.33 7.81 25.57
C THR A 152 -15.59 7.29 26.26
N ILE A 153 -15.50 6.12 26.88
CA ILE A 153 -16.53 5.69 27.81
C ILE A 153 -16.41 6.63 29.01
N VAL A 154 -17.21 7.70 29.01
CA VAL A 154 -17.48 8.43 30.24
C VAL A 154 -18.06 7.43 31.23
N LYS A 155 -17.33 7.16 32.31
CA LYS A 155 -17.84 6.38 33.44
C LYS A 155 -18.96 7.19 34.08
N GLU A 156 -20.16 7.13 33.52
CA GLU A 156 -21.34 7.66 34.19
C GLU A 156 -21.69 6.69 35.32
N THR A 157 -21.55 7.15 36.57
CA THR A 157 -22.02 6.38 37.72
C THR A 157 -23.52 6.62 37.82
N ILE A 158 -24.32 5.72 37.26
CA ILE A 158 -25.77 5.76 37.45
C ILE A 158 -26.07 5.17 38.84
N GLY A 159 -26.66 5.98 39.72
CA GLY A 159 -27.25 5.47 40.95
C GLY A 159 -28.44 4.56 40.60
N GLY A 160 -28.24 3.25 40.70
CA GLY A 160 -29.31 2.24 40.64
C GLY A 160 -29.34 1.42 39.35
N GLY A 161 -28.77 0.21 39.39
CA GLY A 161 -29.20 -1.01 38.68
C GLY A 161 -29.44 -1.02 37.16
N GLY A 162 -29.23 0.07 36.43
CA GLY A 162 -29.54 0.16 34.99
C GLY A 162 -28.44 -0.43 34.10
N VAL A 163 -28.85 -1.21 33.09
CA VAL A 163 -27.98 -1.67 32.00
C VAL A 163 -27.88 -0.55 30.96
N PHE A 164 -26.68 -0.06 30.66
CA PHE A 164 -26.43 0.85 29.53
C PHE A 164 -25.92 0.06 28.33
N THR A 165 -26.49 0.33 27.15
CA THR A 165 -26.01 -0.21 25.88
C THR A 165 -25.27 0.91 25.14
N PHE A 166 -23.96 0.78 24.97
CA PHE A 166 -23.19 1.68 24.10
C PHE A 166 -23.01 1.00 22.74
N THR A 167 -23.56 1.58 21.68
CA THR A 167 -23.29 1.15 20.32
C THR A 167 -22.17 2.00 19.77
N SER A 168 -20.95 1.47 19.74
CA SER A 168 -19.85 2.07 18.98
C SER A 168 -19.81 1.43 17.59
N THR A 169 -19.98 2.23 16.55
CA THR A 169 -19.78 1.79 15.16
C THR A 169 -18.36 2.15 14.74
N SER A 170 -17.38 1.32 15.11
CA SER A 170 -16.08 1.37 14.43
C SER A 170 -16.24 0.73 13.05
N LEU A 171 -15.85 1.44 11.99
CA LEU A 171 -16.06 1.08 10.58
C LEU A 171 -14.98 0.13 10.02
N THR A 172 -14.44 -0.78 10.82
CA THR A 172 -13.58 -1.85 10.31
C THR A 172 -14.32 -3.19 10.40
N PRO A 173 -14.36 -4.02 9.34
CA PRO A 173 -15.20 -5.22 9.34
C PRO A 173 -14.52 -6.32 10.15
N SER A 174 -14.74 -6.31 11.46
CA SER A 174 -14.64 -7.52 12.29
C SER A 174 -15.60 -7.39 13.47
N PRO A 175 -16.61 -8.25 13.60
CA PRO A 175 -17.54 -8.18 14.73
C PRO A 175 -16.80 -8.64 16.00
N PHE A 176 -16.42 -7.68 16.84
CA PHE A 176 -16.02 -7.99 18.21
C PHE A 176 -17.29 -8.17 19.07
N ALA A 177 -17.51 -9.38 19.56
CA ALA A 177 -18.51 -9.65 20.59
C ALA A 177 -17.85 -9.57 21.97
N LEU A 178 -18.27 -8.61 22.80
CA LEU A 178 -17.91 -8.59 24.23
C LEU A 178 -19.01 -9.33 25.01
N ILE A 179 -18.76 -10.58 25.41
CA ILE A 179 -19.65 -11.30 26.34
C ILE A 179 -19.23 -10.90 27.76
N ALA A 180 -19.95 -9.96 28.37
CA ALA A 180 -19.87 -9.73 29.81
C ALA A 180 -20.70 -10.81 30.53
N GLY A 181 -20.07 -11.94 30.87
CA GLY A 181 -20.65 -12.91 31.79
C GLY A 181 -20.39 -12.46 33.23
N GLN A 182 -21.44 -12.13 33.99
CA GLN A 182 -21.37 -12.27 35.45
C GLN A 182 -21.81 -13.68 35.84
N SER A 183 -20.98 -14.38 36.62
CA SER A 183 -21.42 -15.59 37.32
C SER A 183 -22.40 -15.18 38.42
N GLY A 184 -23.65 -15.61 38.30
CA GLY A 184 -24.64 -15.48 39.37
C GLY A 184 -24.50 -16.61 40.38
N THR A 185 -24.25 -16.20 41.63
CA THR A 185 -24.38 -16.87 42.95
C THR A 185 -24.07 -18.35 43.08
#